data_AF-A0A6C1PIF5-F1
#
_entry.id   AF-A0A6C1PIF5-F1
#
_cell.length_a   1.000
_cell.length_b   1.000
_cell.length_c   1.000
_cell.angle_alpha   90.00
_cell.angle_beta   90.00
_cell.angle_gamma   90.00
#
_symmetry.space_group_name_H-M   'P 1'
#
loop_
_entity.id
_entity.type
_entity.pdbx_description
1 polymer ?
#
loop_
_entity_poly.entity_id
_entity_poly.type
_entity_poly.pdbx_seq_one_letter_code
_entity_poly.pdbx_strand_id
1 'polypeptide(L)'
;MRHTSVARGFGLLAAAFPLMLCAVSVFAQSTEIPAAVETDTLYDSWILGPVVHTMQIDRPGSYALYTRSDLPMRIVVTPPSGRQFEHGFSRERDNFVFLDIARAGQLRMEFSLVDGDRYDQEPFYGFVVSESLETTTDAPIAGPLVPARVAGFMETDMSLRMYTFTSRASGLLTATADGDADSLTLIIGSSDGMTSVPDRSGPGFGGSSTEIQVEAGRRYGLLILSDPWSDASSGPADGVVRVDFSISDAVRIAPRELRFDELEVSMLSADGVPIAGRRAEPFVYNGTRGESIAVLMQSDQIDAYLYLETPAGELFFDDDGAAGTDSLIVLTLAETGAYAIYASSYGGREIGEYEIIVTSPQAADEMIALRVDSYDWDHDWDWDWDDDYEVPDDRVVNVRRIALGQTVDGEITADGSVFRGDHVEIYDLTLSRTTSVAISLKSDEIDAFLTLIAADGAEYDDDDGGAGTDSLLRIPDLAPGTHRIYASSYGGRSHGGFQLSVEEYVPGPRAESVRANRMEPGVEYQGAITDSSPVYDGNLVEVFEFVARAGARTTVTLRSSDFDAYLYVVTPNGDVIADDDSGGFTDAQVDIVRATAGTHRVYAGSYRGQETGEFAITVELGAR
;
A
#
# COMPACT_ATOMS: atom_id res chain seq x y z
N MET A 1 47.45 -55.41 41.67
CA MET A 1 47.37 -53.97 41.36
C MET A 1 45.96 -53.54 41.71
N ARG A 2 45.76 -53.08 42.95
CA ARG A 2 45.65 -51.67 43.37
C ARG A 2 44.22 -51.16 43.13
N HIS A 3 43.37 -51.18 44.17
CA HIS A 3 43.12 -50.07 45.12
C HIS A 3 42.04 -49.13 44.53
N THR A 4 40.93 -48.69 45.16
CA THR A 4 40.40 -48.71 46.55
C THR A 4 38.96 -48.14 46.50
N SER A 5 38.00 -48.62 47.31
CA SER A 5 37.37 -47.92 48.47
C SER A 5 36.25 -46.92 48.09
N VAL A 6 34.95 -47.03 48.44
CA VAL A 6 34.17 -47.20 49.72
C VAL A 6 33.25 -45.97 49.92
N ALA A 7 31.95 -46.27 49.98
CA ALA A 7 30.89 -45.82 50.91
C ALA A 7 30.43 -44.35 51.12
N ARG A 8 29.09 -44.26 51.11
CA ARG A 8 28.14 -43.61 52.05
C ARG A 8 27.99 -42.08 52.08
N GLY A 9 26.80 -41.66 51.65
CA GLY A 9 25.78 -41.01 52.50
C GLY A 9 25.81 -39.48 52.58
N PHE A 10 24.66 -38.84 52.30
CA PHE A 10 23.93 -37.84 53.10
C PHE A 10 22.94 -37.06 52.20
N GLY A 11 21.78 -36.71 52.76
CA GLY A 11 20.61 -36.22 52.00
C GLY A 11 20.63 -34.75 51.59
N LEU A 12 19.61 -34.36 50.84
CA LEU A 12 19.15 -32.98 50.61
C LEU A 12 17.63 -33.07 50.35
N LEU A 13 16.78 -32.51 51.21
CA LEU A 13 16.32 -31.10 51.26
C LEU A 13 15.55 -30.66 50.01
N ALA A 14 14.27 -30.39 50.24
CA ALA A 14 13.30 -29.87 49.29
C ALA A 14 13.69 -28.48 48.77
N ALA A 15 13.52 -28.27 47.47
CA ALA A 15 13.40 -26.95 46.86
C ALA A 15 12.27 -26.99 45.84
N ALA A 16 11.31 -26.09 46.01
CA ALA A 16 10.18 -25.88 45.12
C ALA A 16 10.66 -25.35 43.77
N PHE A 17 10.11 -25.88 42.69
CA PHE A 17 10.24 -25.35 41.33
C PHE A 17 9.30 -24.14 41.18
N PRO A 18 9.76 -22.95 40.79
CA PRO A 18 8.91 -22.00 40.10
C PRO A 18 8.84 -22.40 38.62
N LEU A 19 7.61 -22.61 38.13
CA LEU A 19 7.31 -22.62 36.71
C LEU A 19 7.68 -21.24 36.15
N MET A 20 8.71 -21.21 35.31
CA MET A 20 9.04 -20.09 34.46
C MET A 20 8.04 -20.14 33.29
N LEU A 21 6.94 -19.40 33.39
CA LEU A 21 6.14 -19.06 32.21
C LEU A 21 7.02 -18.16 31.34
N CYS A 22 7.51 -18.68 30.22
CA CYS A 22 8.10 -17.85 29.18
C CYS A 22 6.99 -16.96 28.63
N ALA A 23 7.03 -15.66 28.98
CA ALA A 23 6.45 -14.64 28.13
C ALA A 23 7.25 -14.64 26.83
N VAL A 24 6.64 -15.09 25.74
CA VAL A 24 7.15 -14.80 24.39
C VAL A 24 6.74 -13.36 24.11
N SER A 25 7.53 -12.41 24.60
CA SER A 25 7.50 -11.06 24.08
C SER A 25 8.17 -11.11 22.72
N VAL A 26 7.40 -11.14 21.63
CA VAL A 26 7.93 -10.77 20.31
C VAL A 26 8.16 -9.26 20.37
N PHE A 27 9.30 -8.84 20.90
CA PHE A 27 9.83 -7.53 20.58
C PHE A 27 10.21 -7.58 19.11
N ALA A 28 9.37 -7.04 18.22
CA ALA A 28 9.87 -6.49 16.98
C ALA A 28 10.80 -5.33 17.40
N GLN A 29 12.10 -5.61 17.52
CA GLN A 29 13.10 -4.58 17.78
C GLN A 29 13.15 -3.69 16.53
N SER A 30 12.33 -2.64 16.40
CA SER A 30 12.52 -1.59 15.39
C SER A 30 14.00 -1.19 15.39
N THR A 31 14.81 -1.71 14.46
CA THR A 31 16.20 -1.30 14.35
C THR A 31 16.11 0.06 13.67
N GLU A 32 16.26 1.14 14.45
CA GLU A 32 16.38 2.48 13.90
C GLU A 32 17.54 2.43 12.88
N ILE A 33 17.23 2.51 11.59
CA ILE A 33 18.26 2.68 10.56
C ILE A 33 18.99 3.97 10.89
N PRO A 34 20.34 3.97 10.92
CA PRO A 34 21.07 5.18 11.23
C PRO A 34 20.75 6.29 10.21
N ALA A 35 20.67 7.53 10.70
CA ALA A 35 20.57 8.70 9.83
C ALA A 35 21.82 8.87 8.94
N ALA A 36 22.94 8.23 9.26
CA ALA A 36 24.15 8.17 8.44
C ALA A 36 24.28 6.78 7.81
N VAL A 37 24.31 6.71 6.48
CA VAL A 37 24.40 5.45 5.72
C VAL A 37 25.65 5.39 4.85
N GLU A 38 26.08 4.18 4.50
CA GLU A 38 27.27 3.89 3.68
C GLU A 38 26.88 3.33 2.30
N THR A 39 27.80 3.39 1.33
CA THR A 39 27.58 2.68 0.05
C THR A 39 27.58 1.17 0.24
N ASP A 40 26.94 0.47 -0.69
CA ASP A 40 26.98 -1.00 -0.79
C ASP A 40 26.46 -1.72 0.46
N THR A 41 25.62 -1.01 1.22
CA THR A 41 24.95 -1.52 2.42
C THR A 41 23.44 -1.44 2.20
N LEU A 42 22.77 -2.59 2.29
CA LEU A 42 21.32 -2.73 2.34
C LEU A 42 20.84 -2.33 3.72
N TYR A 43 20.06 -1.28 3.77
CA TYR A 43 19.33 -0.86 4.96
C TYR A 43 17.88 -1.26 4.78
N ASP A 44 17.29 -1.93 5.76
CA ASP A 44 15.88 -2.26 5.76
C ASP A 44 15.25 -2.02 7.13
N SER A 45 13.99 -1.59 7.12
CA SER A 45 13.21 -1.32 8.34
C SER A 45 11.72 -1.16 8.04
N TRP A 46 10.95 -1.00 9.10
CA TRP A 46 9.56 -0.61 9.03
C TRP A 46 9.43 0.92 8.95
N ILE A 47 8.58 1.44 8.07
CA ILE A 47 8.29 2.87 7.98
C ILE A 47 7.10 3.22 8.87
N LEU A 48 7.35 3.80 10.05
CA LEU A 48 6.28 4.31 10.92
C LEU A 48 5.97 5.81 10.71
N GLY A 49 6.62 6.43 9.72
CA GLY A 49 6.55 7.86 9.40
C GLY A 49 7.64 8.26 8.41
N PRO A 50 7.71 9.53 7.95
CA PRO A 50 8.78 9.98 7.06
C PRO A 50 10.16 9.78 7.67
N VAL A 51 11.07 9.12 6.94
CA VAL A 51 12.43 8.79 7.39
C VAL A 51 13.46 9.53 6.56
N VAL A 52 14.49 10.06 7.21
CA VAL A 52 15.57 10.82 6.56
C VAL A 52 16.91 10.11 6.75
N HIS A 53 17.55 9.76 5.63
CA HIS A 53 18.92 9.26 5.58
C HIS A 53 19.85 10.28 4.96
N THR A 54 21.09 10.29 5.44
CA THR A 54 22.17 11.12 4.94
C THR A 54 23.39 10.27 4.67
N MET A 55 24.11 10.62 3.61
CA MET A 55 25.29 9.91 3.17
C MET A 55 26.37 10.92 2.81
N GLN A 56 27.61 10.66 3.21
CA GLN A 56 28.75 11.45 2.78
C GLN A 56 29.28 10.92 1.44
N ILE A 57 29.19 11.74 0.40
CA ILE A 57 29.77 11.46 -0.91
C ILE A 57 31.17 12.06 -0.96
N ASP A 58 32.19 11.22 -0.99
CA ASP A 58 33.60 11.63 -0.93
C ASP A 58 34.13 12.17 -2.27
N ARG A 59 33.51 11.78 -3.38
CA ARG A 59 33.93 12.19 -4.72
C ARG A 59 32.73 12.33 -5.66
N PRO A 60 32.80 13.24 -6.65
CA PRO A 60 31.83 13.26 -7.73
C PRO A 60 31.76 11.91 -8.42
N GLY A 61 30.57 11.55 -8.88
CA GLY A 61 30.36 10.26 -9.51
C GLY A 61 28.89 9.95 -9.72
N SER A 62 28.68 8.82 -10.36
CA SER A 62 27.38 8.29 -10.69
C SER A 62 26.99 7.26 -9.64
N TYR A 63 25.93 7.54 -8.90
CA TYR A 63 25.39 6.70 -7.85
C TYR A 63 24.01 6.21 -8.24
N ALA A 64 23.54 5.23 -7.51
CA ALA A 64 22.39 4.47 -7.92
C ALA A 64 21.72 4.01 -6.62
N LEU A 65 20.46 4.38 -6.43
CA LEU A 65 19.64 4.06 -5.28
C LEU A 65 18.63 3.01 -5.70
N TYR A 66 18.73 1.82 -5.11
CA TYR A 66 17.72 0.79 -5.23
C TYR A 66 16.82 0.84 -4.00
N THR A 67 15.51 0.71 -4.19
CA THR A 67 14.54 0.64 -3.09
C THR A 67 13.58 -0.52 -3.35
N ARG A 68 13.23 -1.26 -2.30
CA ARG A 68 12.17 -2.26 -2.32
C ARG A 68 11.10 -1.89 -1.32
N SER A 69 9.82 -1.86 -1.70
CA SER A 69 8.71 -1.60 -0.79
C SER A 69 7.43 -2.30 -1.23
N ASP A 70 6.62 -2.72 -0.28
CA ASP A 70 5.30 -3.29 -0.54
C ASP A 70 4.20 -2.21 -0.69
N LEU A 71 4.53 -0.93 -0.49
CA LEU A 71 3.61 0.19 -0.63
C LEU A 71 4.19 1.30 -1.53
N PRO A 72 3.34 2.15 -2.14
CA PRO A 72 3.78 3.35 -2.84
C PRO A 72 4.63 4.25 -1.94
N MET A 73 5.81 4.60 -2.42
CA MET A 73 6.75 5.42 -1.67
C MET A 73 7.13 6.66 -2.46
N ARG A 74 7.19 7.81 -1.79
CA ARG A 74 7.86 9.00 -2.30
C ARG A 74 9.27 9.08 -1.73
N ILE A 75 10.23 9.40 -2.61
CA ILE A 75 11.55 9.84 -2.21
C ILE A 75 11.84 11.28 -2.62
N VAL A 76 12.36 12.03 -1.66
CA VAL A 76 12.92 13.35 -1.86
C VAL A 76 14.44 13.28 -1.72
N VAL A 77 15.17 13.54 -2.80
CA VAL A 77 16.63 13.49 -2.82
C VAL A 77 17.19 14.90 -2.93
N THR A 78 18.04 15.27 -1.98
CA THR A 78 18.82 16.51 -1.99
C THR A 78 20.30 16.20 -2.18
N PRO A 79 20.82 16.28 -3.41
CA PRO A 79 22.24 16.07 -3.69
C PRO A 79 23.09 17.22 -3.13
N PRO A 80 24.42 17.05 -3.03
CA PRO A 80 25.34 18.09 -2.59
C PRO A 80 25.26 19.39 -3.41
N SER A 81 24.78 19.33 -4.65
CA SER A 81 24.56 20.50 -5.50
C SER A 81 23.45 21.42 -4.98
N GLY A 82 22.52 20.90 -4.17
CA GLY A 82 21.42 21.62 -3.54
C GLY A 82 20.12 21.68 -4.34
N ARG A 83 20.10 21.19 -5.59
CA ARG A 83 18.86 21.06 -6.36
C ARG A 83 18.18 19.76 -5.97
N GLN A 84 17.12 19.87 -5.18
CA GLN A 84 16.26 18.76 -4.82
C GLN A 84 15.54 18.24 -6.06
N PHE A 85 15.33 16.93 -6.10
CA PHE A 85 14.35 16.30 -6.97
C PHE A 85 13.54 15.31 -6.16
N GLU A 86 12.34 15.06 -6.63
CA GLU A 86 11.35 14.18 -6.02
C GLU A 86 11.04 13.09 -7.01
N HIS A 87 10.83 11.87 -6.50
CA HIS A 87 10.48 10.73 -7.31
C HIS A 87 9.46 9.89 -6.54
N GLY A 88 8.34 9.57 -7.18
CA GLY A 88 7.38 8.60 -6.70
C GLY A 88 7.76 7.22 -7.20
N PHE A 89 7.78 6.26 -6.29
CA PHE A 89 7.90 4.84 -6.55
C PHE A 89 6.50 4.24 -6.67
N SER A 90 6.34 3.34 -7.65
CA SER A 90 5.08 2.63 -7.92
C SER A 90 4.77 1.61 -6.80
N ARG A 91 3.62 0.93 -6.90
CA ARG A 91 3.32 -0.30 -6.13
C ARG A 91 4.22 -1.48 -6.52
N GLU A 92 5.08 -1.33 -7.53
CA GLU A 92 6.01 -2.38 -7.88
C GLU A 92 7.01 -2.55 -6.74
N ARG A 93 7.21 -3.81 -6.32
CA ARG A 93 8.06 -4.09 -5.18
C ARG A 93 9.46 -3.54 -5.33
N ASP A 94 10.02 -3.53 -6.54
CA ASP A 94 11.43 -3.26 -6.81
C ASP A 94 11.60 -1.99 -7.65
N ASN A 95 12.25 -0.97 -7.08
CA ASN A 95 12.41 0.34 -7.67
C ASN A 95 13.87 0.79 -7.71
N PHE A 96 14.20 1.66 -8.66
CA PHE A 96 15.58 2.11 -8.86
C PHE A 96 15.66 3.56 -9.37
N VAL A 97 16.56 4.35 -8.80
CA VAL A 97 16.85 5.73 -9.19
C VAL A 97 18.34 5.92 -9.45
N PHE A 98 18.67 6.54 -10.56
CA PHE A 98 20.04 6.94 -10.88
C PHE A 98 20.35 8.37 -10.42
N LEU A 99 21.53 8.58 -9.82
CA LEU A 99 21.97 9.81 -9.19
C LEU A 99 23.29 10.30 -9.79
N ASP A 100 23.29 11.40 -10.55
CA ASP A 100 24.54 12.03 -11.00
C ASP A 100 25.00 13.12 -10.00
N ILE A 101 26.03 12.80 -9.22
CA ILE A 101 26.54 13.66 -8.16
C ILE A 101 27.74 14.46 -8.66
N ALA A 102 27.48 15.71 -9.05
CA ALA A 102 28.48 16.60 -9.65
C ALA A 102 29.59 17.09 -8.69
N ARG A 103 29.39 17.00 -7.36
CA ARG A 103 30.38 17.41 -6.36
C ARG A 103 30.29 16.57 -5.08
N ALA A 104 31.43 16.34 -4.45
CA ALA A 104 31.49 15.75 -3.12
C ALA A 104 30.71 16.59 -2.09
N GLY A 105 30.12 15.93 -1.09
CA GLY A 105 29.32 16.56 -0.05
C GLY A 105 28.24 15.62 0.49
N GLN A 106 27.31 16.17 1.25
CA GLN A 106 26.23 15.40 1.84
C GLN A 106 25.09 15.18 0.84
N LEU A 107 24.72 13.92 0.65
CA LEU A 107 23.47 13.50 0.00
C LEU A 107 22.43 13.28 1.10
N ARG A 108 21.26 13.88 0.97
CA ARG A 108 20.10 13.64 1.86
C ARG A 108 19.00 12.96 1.06
N MET A 109 18.37 11.95 1.64
CA MET A 109 17.27 11.18 1.07
C MET A 109 16.17 11.13 2.12
N GLU A 110 14.96 11.50 1.75
CA GLU A 110 13.79 11.46 2.61
C GLU A 110 12.74 10.57 1.98
N PHE A 111 12.32 9.56 2.73
CA PHE A 111 11.39 8.52 2.33
C PHE A 111 10.06 8.76 3.06
N SER A 112 8.94 8.69 2.35
CA SER A 112 7.59 8.83 2.90
C SER A 112 6.62 7.97 2.10
N LEU A 113 5.48 7.58 2.68
CA LEU A 113 4.38 7.01 1.89
C LEU A 113 3.73 8.11 1.04
N VAL A 114 3.07 7.72 -0.04
CA VAL A 114 2.25 8.64 -0.85
C VAL A 114 0.95 8.95 -0.10
N ASP A 115 0.45 10.19 -0.20
CA ASP A 115 -0.72 10.65 0.56
C ASP A 115 -1.95 9.76 0.30
N GLY A 116 -2.54 9.21 1.38
CA GLY A 116 -3.72 8.33 1.32
C GLY A 116 -3.50 6.98 1.98
N ASP A 117 -2.26 6.49 1.99
CA ASP A 117 -1.89 5.25 2.67
C ASP A 117 -1.60 5.52 4.15
N ARG A 118 -2.18 4.71 5.04
CA ARG A 118 -2.00 4.84 6.49
C ARG A 118 -0.70 4.15 6.93
N TYR A 119 0.02 4.76 7.87
CA TYR A 119 1.19 4.16 8.55
C TYR A 119 0.81 3.07 9.57
N ASP A 120 -0.46 2.62 9.58
CA ASP A 120 -0.98 1.60 10.49
C ASP A 120 -0.65 0.16 10.04
N GLN A 121 -0.37 -0.04 8.75
CA GLN A 121 0.33 -1.21 8.27
C GLN A 121 1.83 -1.00 8.51
N GLU A 122 2.54 -1.94 9.13
CA GLU A 122 4.01 -1.87 9.25
C GLU A 122 4.62 -1.99 7.84
N PRO A 123 4.99 -0.90 7.13
CA PRO A 123 5.40 -0.98 5.75
C PRO A 123 6.87 -1.34 5.71
N PHE A 124 7.20 -2.43 5.02
CA PHE A 124 8.59 -2.78 4.83
C PHE A 124 9.21 -1.92 3.73
N TYR A 125 10.38 -1.34 4.01
CA TYR A 125 11.24 -0.79 2.96
C TYR A 125 12.69 -1.23 3.15
N GLY A 126 13.35 -1.50 2.03
CA GLY A 126 14.78 -1.73 1.96
C GLY A 126 15.42 -0.83 0.91
N PHE A 127 16.63 -0.33 1.14
CA PHE A 127 17.36 0.43 0.14
C PHE A 127 18.87 0.23 0.18
N VAL A 128 19.51 0.39 -0.98
CA VAL A 128 20.97 0.44 -1.13
C VAL A 128 21.35 1.62 -2.01
N VAL A 129 22.36 2.38 -1.60
CA VAL A 129 23.06 3.31 -2.49
C VAL A 129 24.40 2.70 -2.88
N SER A 130 24.69 2.60 -4.17
CA SER A 130 25.97 2.10 -4.67
C SER A 130 26.53 3.02 -5.74
N GLU A 131 27.85 2.98 -5.90
CA GLU A 131 28.51 3.64 -7.01
C GLU A 131 28.35 2.82 -8.28
N SER A 132 27.96 3.48 -9.37
CA SER A 132 27.88 2.86 -10.69
C SER A 132 29.20 2.93 -11.45
N LEU A 133 29.48 1.89 -12.22
CA LEU A 133 30.64 1.83 -13.11
C LEU A 133 30.26 2.37 -14.50
N GLU A 134 31.06 3.30 -15.03
CA GLU A 134 30.88 3.73 -16.41
C GLU A 134 31.22 2.61 -17.41
N THR A 135 30.34 2.41 -18.38
CA THR A 135 30.48 1.44 -19.46
C THR A 135 29.94 1.96 -20.80
N THR A 136 30.04 1.14 -21.83
CA THR A 136 29.50 1.36 -23.17
C THR A 136 28.70 0.16 -23.62
N THR A 137 27.70 0.37 -24.48
CA THR A 137 26.86 -0.69 -25.06
C THR A 137 27.49 -1.39 -26.27
N ASP A 138 28.73 -1.07 -26.63
CA ASP A 138 29.39 -1.60 -27.85
C ASP A 138 30.16 -2.90 -27.61
N ALA A 139 30.33 -3.28 -26.35
CA ALA A 139 31.03 -4.49 -25.95
C ALA A 139 30.34 -5.11 -24.74
N PRO A 140 30.41 -6.45 -24.58
CA PRO A 140 29.87 -7.11 -23.42
C PRO A 140 30.59 -6.63 -22.15
N ILE A 141 29.83 -6.40 -21.08
CA ILE A 141 30.41 -6.20 -19.75
C ILE A 141 30.54 -7.54 -19.06
N ALA A 142 31.62 -7.73 -18.30
CA ALA A 142 31.81 -8.90 -17.46
C ALA A 142 32.37 -8.46 -16.12
N GLY A 143 31.75 -8.91 -15.02
CA GLY A 143 32.27 -8.60 -13.70
C GLY A 143 31.54 -9.32 -12.56
N PRO A 144 32.16 -9.40 -11.38
CA PRO A 144 31.58 -10.13 -10.25
C PRO A 144 30.43 -9.37 -9.60
N LEU A 145 29.31 -10.01 -9.26
CA LEU A 145 28.37 -9.35 -8.35
C LEU A 145 29.07 -9.03 -7.02
N VAL A 146 28.70 -7.90 -6.40
CA VAL A 146 29.27 -7.48 -5.11
C VAL A 146 28.22 -7.74 -4.03
N PRO A 147 28.50 -8.59 -3.03
CA PRO A 147 27.61 -8.77 -1.89
C PRO A 147 27.37 -7.44 -1.18
N ALA A 148 26.10 -7.05 -1.06
CA ALA A 148 25.70 -5.93 -0.24
C ALA A 148 25.82 -6.33 1.24
N ARG A 149 26.37 -5.44 2.06
CA ARG A 149 26.33 -5.63 3.52
C ARG A 149 24.89 -5.42 3.97
N VAL A 150 24.36 -6.24 4.87
CA VAL A 150 23.04 -5.99 5.42
C VAL A 150 23.13 -5.28 6.77
N ALA A 151 22.38 -4.19 6.88
CA ALA A 151 22.21 -3.37 8.07
C ALA A 151 20.71 -3.15 8.29
N GLY A 152 20.03 -4.22 8.72
CA GLY A 152 18.59 -4.28 8.89
C GLY A 152 18.16 -5.62 9.52
N PHE A 153 16.90 -5.97 9.34
CA PHE A 153 16.27 -7.19 9.83
C PHE A 153 16.47 -8.39 8.92
N MET A 154 16.59 -8.18 7.61
CA MET A 154 16.66 -9.31 6.70
C MET A 154 18.01 -10.01 6.80
N GLU A 155 18.01 -11.30 7.10
CA GLU A 155 19.20 -12.17 6.98
C GLU A 155 19.33 -12.68 5.53
N THR A 156 19.22 -11.79 4.54
CA THR A 156 19.27 -12.15 3.11
C THR A 156 20.58 -11.71 2.47
N ASP A 157 21.28 -12.63 1.83
CA ASP A 157 22.48 -12.32 1.05
C ASP A 157 22.09 -11.81 -0.35
N MET A 158 22.08 -10.49 -0.54
CA MET A 158 21.89 -9.87 -1.86
C MET A 158 23.24 -9.46 -2.46
N SER A 159 23.48 -9.80 -3.73
CA SER A 159 24.62 -9.29 -4.48
C SER A 159 24.14 -8.44 -5.65
N LEU A 160 24.74 -7.25 -5.81
CA LEU A 160 24.34 -6.33 -6.87
C LEU A 160 25.53 -5.76 -7.62
N ARG A 161 25.25 -5.21 -8.80
CA ARG A 161 26.19 -4.38 -9.54
C ARG A 161 25.46 -3.35 -10.38
N MET A 162 25.99 -2.13 -10.38
CA MET A 162 25.38 -1.00 -11.07
C MET A 162 26.34 -0.42 -12.10
N TYR A 163 25.81 -0.11 -13.27
CA TYR A 163 26.52 0.46 -14.39
C TYR A 163 25.82 1.71 -14.87
N THR A 164 26.58 2.61 -15.49
CA THR A 164 26.04 3.71 -16.28
C THR A 164 26.65 3.74 -17.65
N PHE A 165 25.88 4.17 -18.64
CA PHE A 165 26.37 4.35 -19.99
C PHE A 165 25.65 5.52 -20.65
N THR A 166 26.32 6.17 -21.61
CA THR A 166 25.68 7.11 -22.53
C THR A 166 25.40 6.37 -23.82
N SER A 167 24.13 6.33 -24.25
CA SER A 167 23.81 5.66 -25.50
C SER A 167 24.44 6.41 -26.68
N ARG A 168 25.08 5.68 -27.59
CA ARG A 168 25.71 6.28 -28.80
C ARG A 168 24.75 6.36 -29.98
N ALA A 169 23.67 5.61 -29.94
CA ALA A 169 22.66 5.52 -30.98
C ALA A 169 21.27 5.61 -30.36
N SER A 170 20.31 6.12 -31.13
CA SER A 170 18.91 5.97 -30.77
C SER A 170 18.41 4.64 -31.30
N GLY A 171 17.65 3.91 -30.51
CA GLY A 171 17.16 2.58 -30.91
C GLY A 171 16.66 1.80 -29.71
N LEU A 172 16.29 0.55 -29.91
CA LEU A 172 15.96 -0.35 -28.82
C LEU A 172 17.24 -1.00 -28.31
N LEU A 173 17.61 -0.70 -27.07
CA LEU A 173 18.66 -1.42 -26.37
C LEU A 173 18.08 -2.67 -25.71
N THR A 174 18.56 -3.83 -26.11
CA THR A 174 18.40 -5.10 -25.40
C THR A 174 19.67 -5.39 -24.63
N ALA A 175 19.53 -5.67 -23.33
CA ALA A 175 20.60 -6.18 -22.49
C ALA A 175 20.26 -7.60 -22.04
N THR A 176 21.19 -8.53 -22.26
CA THR A 176 21.02 -9.94 -21.87
C THR A 176 22.14 -10.30 -20.92
N ALA A 177 21.80 -10.70 -19.69
CA ALA A 177 22.74 -11.25 -18.75
C ALA A 177 22.75 -12.77 -18.79
N ASP A 178 23.95 -13.32 -18.69
CA ASP A 178 24.23 -14.74 -18.43
C ASP A 178 25.26 -14.82 -17.31
N GLY A 179 25.12 -15.80 -16.41
CA GLY A 179 25.97 -15.93 -15.24
C GLY A 179 25.71 -17.22 -14.47
N ASP A 180 26.63 -17.53 -13.55
CA ASP A 180 26.57 -18.72 -12.69
C ASP A 180 25.50 -18.62 -11.57
N ALA A 181 24.59 -17.64 -11.65
CA ALA A 181 23.56 -17.36 -10.66
C ALA A 181 22.25 -18.04 -11.06
N ASP A 182 21.57 -18.69 -10.11
CA ASP A 182 20.29 -19.38 -10.35
C ASP A 182 19.12 -18.41 -10.64
N SER A 183 19.24 -17.14 -10.22
CA SER A 183 18.30 -16.06 -10.51
C SER A 183 19.03 -14.71 -10.67
N LEU A 184 18.84 -14.05 -11.81
CA LEU A 184 19.32 -12.69 -12.07
C LEU A 184 18.14 -11.82 -12.47
N THR A 185 18.11 -10.61 -11.92
CA THR A 185 17.19 -9.56 -12.36
C THR A 185 17.99 -8.40 -12.95
N LEU A 186 17.58 -7.96 -14.14
CA LEU A 186 18.18 -6.82 -14.84
C LEU A 186 17.18 -5.68 -14.90
N ILE A 187 17.67 -4.49 -14.52
CA ILE A 187 16.88 -3.26 -14.45
C ILE A 187 17.65 -2.19 -15.24
N ILE A 188 17.05 -1.58 -16.27
CA ILE A 188 17.65 -0.47 -17.05
C ILE A 188 16.70 0.72 -17.06
N GLY A 189 17.22 1.90 -16.73
CA GLY A 189 16.45 3.14 -16.69
C GLY A 189 17.24 4.37 -17.11
N SER A 190 16.55 5.46 -17.44
CA SER A 190 17.16 6.76 -17.75
C SER A 190 17.31 7.63 -16.50
N SER A 191 18.18 8.64 -16.57
CA SER A 191 18.49 9.54 -15.45
C SER A 191 17.36 10.52 -15.06
N ASP A 192 16.27 10.53 -15.81
CA ASP A 192 15.11 11.44 -15.68
C ASP A 192 13.84 10.75 -15.20
N GLY A 193 13.95 9.50 -14.73
CA GLY A 193 12.91 8.83 -13.94
C GLY A 193 12.23 7.70 -14.69
N MET A 194 12.88 6.55 -14.79
CA MET A 194 12.20 5.31 -15.14
C MET A 194 12.70 4.17 -14.28
N THR A 195 11.78 3.61 -13.49
CA THR A 195 11.75 2.26 -12.95
C THR A 195 11.59 1.28 -14.12
N SER A 196 12.38 0.21 -14.15
CA SER A 196 12.09 -0.92 -15.04
C SER A 196 11.64 -2.07 -14.17
N VAL A 197 10.52 -2.68 -14.56
CA VAL A 197 10.03 -3.92 -13.95
C VAL A 197 11.10 -5.01 -14.17
N PRO A 198 11.48 -5.78 -13.15
CA PRO A 198 12.21 -7.02 -13.31
C PRO A 198 11.51 -7.96 -14.32
N ASP A 199 12.20 -8.39 -15.38
CA ASP A 199 11.80 -9.63 -16.08
C ASP A 199 12.13 -10.80 -15.14
N ARG A 200 11.14 -11.24 -14.36
CA ARG A 200 11.24 -12.48 -13.58
C ARG A 200 11.09 -13.66 -14.54
N SER A 201 12.17 -14.07 -15.18
CA SER A 201 12.22 -15.40 -15.77
C SER A 201 12.14 -16.41 -14.61
N GLY A 202 11.04 -17.17 -14.58
CA GLY A 202 10.84 -18.23 -13.58
C GLY A 202 11.99 -19.26 -13.58
N PRO A 203 12.06 -20.12 -12.55
CA PRO A 203 13.17 -21.05 -12.37
C PRO A 203 13.23 -22.03 -13.55
N GLY A 204 14.23 -21.89 -14.42
CA GLY A 204 14.47 -22.87 -15.49
C GLY A 204 15.19 -22.42 -16.76
N PHE A 205 15.39 -21.13 -17.01
CA PHE A 205 16.11 -20.68 -18.21
C PHE A 205 17.32 -19.82 -17.84
N GLY A 206 18.52 -20.33 -18.13
CA GLY A 206 19.76 -19.57 -17.97
C GLY A 206 19.73 -18.32 -18.84
N GLY A 207 19.59 -17.17 -18.19
CA GLY A 207 19.67 -15.83 -18.76
C GLY A 207 18.50 -14.93 -18.37
N SER A 208 18.80 -13.68 -18.01
CA SER A 208 17.80 -12.61 -17.79
C SER A 208 18.01 -11.52 -18.84
N SER A 209 16.95 -11.03 -19.47
CA SER A 209 17.03 -9.99 -20.49
C SER A 209 16.09 -8.83 -20.19
N THR A 210 16.50 -7.61 -20.53
CA THR A 210 15.65 -6.42 -20.42
C THR A 210 15.86 -5.50 -21.62
N GLU A 211 14.83 -4.72 -21.93
CA GLU A 211 14.71 -3.93 -23.15
C GLU A 211 14.23 -2.51 -22.83
N ILE A 212 14.90 -1.50 -23.41
CA ILE A 212 14.51 -0.09 -23.26
C ILE A 212 14.79 0.72 -24.52
N GLN A 213 13.90 1.65 -24.85
CA GLN A 213 14.17 2.66 -25.87
C GLN A 213 15.25 3.65 -25.41
N VAL A 214 16.35 3.72 -26.15
CA VAL A 214 17.45 4.64 -25.89
C VAL A 214 17.53 5.77 -26.92
N GLU A 215 18.09 6.90 -26.51
CA GLU A 215 18.38 8.05 -27.35
C GLU A 215 19.87 8.36 -27.39
N ALA A 216 20.39 8.64 -28.58
CA ALA A 216 21.79 9.00 -28.78
C ALA A 216 22.14 10.24 -27.94
N GLY A 217 23.18 10.11 -27.10
CA GLY A 217 23.67 11.16 -26.20
C GLY A 217 22.99 11.19 -24.83
N ARG A 218 21.94 10.39 -24.59
CA ARG A 218 21.27 10.30 -23.28
C ARG A 218 21.96 9.26 -22.39
N ARG A 219 21.99 9.50 -21.08
CA ARG A 219 22.64 8.66 -20.07
C ARG A 219 21.60 7.73 -19.42
N TYR A 220 22.00 6.48 -19.22
CA TYR A 220 21.19 5.41 -18.66
C TYR A 220 21.96 4.69 -17.55
N GLY A 221 21.22 4.08 -16.64
CA GLY A 221 21.71 3.16 -15.61
C GLY A 221 21.30 1.72 -15.92
N LEU A 222 22.11 0.75 -15.53
CA LEU A 222 21.82 -0.68 -15.52
C LEU A 222 22.13 -1.23 -14.13
N LEU A 223 21.15 -1.82 -13.48
CA LEU A 223 21.28 -2.58 -12.24
C LEU A 223 21.14 -4.08 -12.56
N ILE A 224 22.07 -4.85 -12.00
CA ILE A 224 22.05 -6.32 -12.00
C ILE A 224 21.99 -6.75 -10.56
N LEU A 225 21.02 -7.59 -10.21
CA LEU A 225 20.87 -8.15 -8.87
C LEU A 225 20.71 -9.67 -8.94
N SER A 226 21.34 -10.38 -8.00
CA SER A 226 20.93 -11.74 -7.67
C SER A 226 19.66 -11.65 -6.85
N ASP A 227 18.60 -12.39 -7.21
CA ASP A 227 17.32 -12.31 -6.47
C ASP A 227 17.37 -13.20 -5.21
N PRO A 228 17.46 -12.62 -3.99
CA PRO A 228 17.49 -13.40 -2.76
C PRO A 228 16.09 -13.91 -2.33
N TRP A 229 15.01 -13.51 -3.01
CA TRP A 229 13.63 -13.85 -2.65
C TRP A 229 13.02 -14.92 -3.55
N SER A 230 13.77 -15.44 -4.52
CA SER A 230 13.36 -16.66 -5.22
C SER A 230 13.39 -17.84 -4.24
N ASP A 231 12.39 -18.73 -4.27
CA ASP A 231 12.32 -19.98 -3.47
C ASP A 231 13.50 -20.95 -3.72
N ALA A 232 14.48 -20.54 -4.52
CA ALA A 232 15.70 -21.26 -4.78
C ALA A 232 16.60 -21.25 -3.53
N SER A 233 16.82 -22.44 -2.97
CA SER A 233 17.67 -22.72 -1.81
C SER A 233 19.18 -22.49 -2.04
N SER A 234 19.57 -21.58 -2.93
CA SER A 234 20.95 -21.30 -3.31
C SER A 234 21.37 -19.96 -2.73
N GLY A 235 22.44 -19.95 -1.93
CA GLY A 235 23.03 -18.73 -1.35
C GLY A 235 23.55 -17.75 -2.41
N PRO A 236 24.24 -16.67 -2.00
CA PRO A 236 24.60 -15.56 -2.89
C PRO A 236 25.32 -16.07 -4.14
N ALA A 237 24.91 -15.56 -5.29
CA ALA A 237 25.63 -15.78 -6.52
C ALA A 237 26.95 -14.98 -6.50
N ASP A 238 27.98 -15.55 -5.88
CA ASP A 238 29.37 -15.14 -6.06
C ASP A 238 29.83 -15.54 -7.48
N GLY A 239 29.20 -14.93 -8.48
CA GLY A 239 29.34 -15.25 -9.90
C GLY A 239 29.79 -14.06 -10.73
N VAL A 240 30.49 -14.35 -11.83
CA VAL A 240 30.77 -13.34 -12.86
C VAL A 240 29.55 -13.27 -13.78
N VAL A 241 28.83 -12.15 -13.74
CA VAL A 241 27.76 -11.89 -14.70
C VAL A 241 28.37 -11.26 -15.95
N ARG A 242 27.95 -11.78 -17.10
CA ARG A 242 28.21 -11.17 -18.41
C ARG A 242 26.93 -10.55 -18.90
N VAL A 243 26.98 -9.29 -19.34
CA VAL A 243 25.85 -8.66 -20.03
C VAL A 243 26.27 -8.29 -21.43
N ASP A 244 25.55 -8.85 -22.39
CA ASP A 244 25.63 -8.50 -23.80
C ASP A 244 24.62 -7.40 -24.11
N PHE A 245 25.03 -6.41 -24.89
CA PHE A 245 24.16 -5.33 -25.35
C PHE A 245 23.96 -5.44 -26.86
N SER A 246 22.74 -5.19 -27.30
CA SER A 246 22.45 -4.95 -28.71
C SER A 246 21.52 -3.76 -28.84
N ILE A 247 21.86 -2.82 -29.72
CA ILE A 247 20.97 -1.73 -30.10
C ILE A 247 20.48 -2.02 -31.50
N SER A 248 19.17 -2.23 -31.63
CA SER A 248 18.53 -2.39 -32.94
C SER A 248 17.92 -1.06 -33.39
N ASP A 249 17.85 -0.87 -34.72
CA ASP A 249 16.99 0.13 -35.36
C ASP A 249 15.52 -0.31 -35.20
N ALA A 250 15.07 -0.54 -33.97
CA ALA A 250 13.65 -0.77 -33.71
C ALA A 250 12.90 0.47 -34.20
N VAL A 251 11.82 0.21 -34.95
CA VAL A 251 10.96 1.23 -35.53
C VAL A 251 10.53 2.16 -34.40
N ARG A 252 10.99 3.42 -34.41
CA ARG A 252 10.31 4.46 -33.64
C ARG A 252 8.89 4.53 -34.20
N ILE A 253 7.96 3.87 -33.54
CA ILE A 253 6.55 4.13 -33.76
C ILE A 253 6.38 5.58 -33.31
N ALA A 254 6.16 6.49 -34.27
CA ALA A 254 5.94 7.88 -33.94
C ALA A 254 4.69 7.95 -33.05
N PRO A 255 4.74 8.67 -31.91
CA PRO A 255 3.59 8.72 -31.02
C PRO A 255 2.40 9.29 -31.78
N ARG A 256 1.25 8.60 -31.67
CA ARG A 256 0.01 9.08 -32.24
C ARG A 256 -0.58 10.16 -31.32
N GLU A 257 -1.14 11.20 -31.91
CA GLU A 257 -1.78 12.27 -31.13
C GLU A 257 -3.19 11.83 -30.73
N LEU A 258 -3.46 11.79 -29.43
CA LEU A 258 -4.81 11.65 -28.89
C LEU A 258 -5.45 13.04 -28.79
N ARG A 259 -6.73 13.12 -29.12
CA ARG A 259 -7.54 14.34 -28.97
C ARG A 259 -8.62 14.11 -27.95
N PHE A 260 -8.97 15.18 -27.24
CA PHE A 260 -10.00 15.14 -26.21
C PHE A 260 -11.34 14.70 -26.80
N ASP A 261 -11.98 13.73 -26.17
CA ASP A 261 -13.23 13.06 -26.59
C ASP A 261 -13.17 12.35 -27.95
N GLU A 262 -11.97 12.03 -28.46
CA GLU A 262 -11.79 11.22 -29.66
C GLU A 262 -11.30 9.82 -29.27
N LEU A 263 -12.18 8.81 -29.40
CA LEU A 263 -11.85 7.40 -29.17
C LEU A 263 -10.87 6.91 -30.24
N GLU A 264 -9.72 6.39 -29.82
CA GLU A 264 -8.77 5.70 -30.67
C GLU A 264 -8.89 4.20 -30.43
N VAL A 265 -9.07 3.44 -31.51
CA VAL A 265 -9.03 1.97 -31.48
C VAL A 265 -7.72 1.52 -32.09
N SER A 266 -6.99 0.66 -31.39
CA SER A 266 -5.64 0.26 -31.75
C SER A 266 -5.36 -1.19 -31.38
N MET A 267 -4.18 -1.69 -31.75
CA MET A 267 -3.69 -3.01 -31.38
C MET A 267 -2.32 -2.89 -30.73
N LEU A 268 -2.15 -3.52 -29.56
CA LEU A 268 -0.84 -3.73 -28.95
C LEU A 268 -0.17 -4.86 -29.73
N SER A 269 0.89 -4.53 -30.47
CA SER A 269 1.55 -5.47 -31.36
C SER A 269 2.81 -6.07 -30.74
N ALA A 270 3.23 -7.23 -31.25
CA ALA A 270 4.53 -7.80 -30.88
C ALA A 270 5.71 -6.90 -31.27
N ASP A 271 5.50 -5.95 -32.18
CA ASP A 271 6.47 -4.94 -32.62
C ASP A 271 6.39 -3.64 -31.79
N GLY A 272 5.55 -3.60 -30.74
CA GLY A 272 5.39 -2.46 -29.85
C GLY A 272 6.71 -2.00 -29.22
N VAL A 273 6.79 -0.71 -28.91
CA VAL A 273 8.01 -0.09 -28.36
C VAL A 273 8.17 -0.52 -26.91
N PRO A 274 9.33 -1.07 -26.51
CA PRO A 274 9.53 -1.44 -25.11
C PRO A 274 9.80 -0.20 -24.25
N ILE A 275 8.90 0.02 -23.31
CA ILE A 275 8.86 1.13 -22.37
C ILE A 275 8.74 0.52 -20.97
N ALA A 276 9.66 0.88 -20.06
CA ALA A 276 9.74 0.29 -18.71
C ALA A 276 9.81 -1.26 -18.65
N GLY A 277 10.35 -1.91 -19.70
CA GLY A 277 10.40 -3.38 -19.78
C GLY A 277 9.11 -4.04 -20.30
N ARG A 278 8.10 -3.25 -20.70
CA ARG A 278 6.82 -3.72 -21.25
C ARG A 278 6.69 -3.29 -22.72
N ARG A 279 6.03 -4.09 -23.56
CA ARG A 279 5.67 -3.64 -24.92
C ARG A 279 4.55 -2.62 -24.82
N ALA A 280 4.75 -1.45 -25.44
CA ALA A 280 3.77 -0.39 -25.43
C ALA A 280 3.65 0.33 -26.77
N GLU A 281 2.46 0.86 -27.03
CA GLU A 281 2.19 1.74 -28.14
C GLU A 281 2.20 3.21 -27.67
N PRO A 282 3.05 4.07 -28.25
CA PRO A 282 3.21 5.44 -27.77
C PRO A 282 2.13 6.37 -28.33
N PHE A 283 1.65 7.25 -27.46
CA PHE A 283 0.70 8.32 -27.73
C PHE A 283 1.18 9.64 -27.13
N VAL A 284 0.60 10.75 -27.61
CA VAL A 284 0.82 12.09 -27.06
C VAL A 284 -0.50 12.83 -26.91
N TYR A 285 -0.69 13.49 -25.78
CA TYR A 285 -1.80 14.40 -25.53
C TYR A 285 -1.28 15.82 -25.27
N ASN A 286 -1.76 16.82 -26.01
CA ASN A 286 -1.38 18.21 -25.82
C ASN A 286 -2.35 18.91 -24.85
N GLY A 287 -2.03 18.85 -23.56
CA GLY A 287 -2.91 19.34 -22.48
C GLY A 287 -2.63 20.78 -22.06
N THR A 288 -3.62 21.40 -21.41
CA THR A 288 -3.51 22.75 -20.84
C THR A 288 -3.56 22.74 -19.31
N ARG A 289 -2.71 23.52 -18.65
CA ARG A 289 -2.73 23.67 -17.19
C ARG A 289 -4.13 23.98 -16.66
N GLY A 290 -4.56 23.24 -15.65
CA GLY A 290 -5.83 23.36 -14.95
C GLY A 290 -6.97 22.53 -15.57
N GLU A 291 -6.71 21.85 -16.68
CA GLU A 291 -7.64 20.90 -17.29
C GLU A 291 -7.73 19.64 -16.44
N SER A 292 -8.93 19.13 -16.21
CA SER A 292 -9.14 17.82 -15.56
C SER A 292 -9.44 16.79 -16.63
N ILE A 293 -8.58 15.79 -16.76
CA ILE A 293 -8.68 14.73 -17.76
C ILE A 293 -8.77 13.35 -17.10
N ALA A 294 -9.36 12.42 -17.82
CA ALA A 294 -9.27 10.99 -17.62
C ALA A 294 -8.70 10.36 -18.90
N VAL A 295 -7.68 9.52 -18.75
CA VAL A 295 -7.18 8.64 -19.80
C VAL A 295 -7.71 7.25 -19.49
N LEU A 296 -8.66 6.80 -20.30
CA LEU A 296 -9.30 5.49 -20.16
C LEU A 296 -8.77 4.60 -21.28
N MET A 297 -8.20 3.46 -20.91
CA MET A 297 -7.79 2.40 -21.84
C MET A 297 -8.59 1.15 -21.50
N GLN A 298 -9.19 0.56 -22.52
CA GLN A 298 -10.06 -0.58 -22.35
C GLN A 298 -9.71 -1.70 -23.30
N SER A 299 -9.70 -2.92 -22.80
CA SER A 299 -9.41 -4.07 -23.64
C SER A 299 -10.10 -5.34 -23.17
N ASP A 300 -10.50 -6.08 -24.19
CA ASP A 300 -11.15 -7.37 -24.11
C ASP A 300 -10.15 -8.51 -24.41
N GLN A 301 -8.90 -8.17 -24.71
CA GLN A 301 -7.89 -9.11 -25.23
C GLN A 301 -6.57 -9.06 -24.48
N ILE A 302 -6.34 -7.99 -23.73
CA ILE A 302 -5.15 -7.80 -22.90
C ILE A 302 -5.59 -7.23 -21.56
N ASP A 303 -4.84 -7.57 -20.52
CA ASP A 303 -4.93 -6.91 -19.23
C ASP A 303 -4.31 -5.51 -19.39
N ALA A 304 -5.11 -4.46 -19.35
CA ALA A 304 -4.69 -3.13 -19.77
C ALA A 304 -3.66 -2.53 -18.80
N TYR A 305 -2.76 -1.72 -19.34
CA TYR A 305 -1.79 -1.00 -18.51
C TYR A 305 -1.50 0.34 -19.15
N LEU A 306 -1.84 1.42 -18.45
CA LEU A 306 -1.53 2.79 -18.85
C LEU A 306 -0.30 3.33 -18.13
N TYR A 307 0.48 4.09 -18.87
CA TYR A 307 1.52 4.96 -18.34
C TYR A 307 1.34 6.36 -18.93
N LEU A 308 1.51 7.39 -18.11
CA LEU A 308 1.49 8.80 -18.50
C LEU A 308 2.67 9.55 -17.89
N GLU A 309 3.45 10.23 -18.73
CA GLU A 309 4.54 11.13 -18.35
C GLU A 309 4.14 12.58 -18.65
N THR A 310 4.29 13.45 -17.65
CA THR A 310 3.99 14.89 -17.77
C THR A 310 5.12 15.64 -18.47
N PRO A 311 4.89 16.89 -18.93
CA PRO A 311 5.96 17.72 -19.50
C PRO A 311 7.15 17.97 -18.58
N ALA A 312 6.97 17.89 -17.26
CA ALA A 312 8.01 17.99 -16.25
C ALA A 312 8.71 16.65 -15.92
N GLY A 313 8.21 15.54 -16.46
CA GLY A 313 8.73 14.19 -16.23
C GLY A 313 8.10 13.47 -15.02
N GLU A 314 7.01 13.98 -14.46
CA GLU A 314 6.23 13.24 -13.45
C GLU A 314 5.51 12.06 -14.11
N LEU A 315 5.38 10.94 -13.40
CA LEU A 315 4.82 9.71 -13.94
C LEU A 315 3.57 9.29 -13.20
N PHE A 316 2.62 8.78 -13.97
CA PHE A 316 1.38 8.16 -13.52
C PHE A 316 1.20 6.86 -14.28
N PHE A 317 0.65 5.84 -13.63
CA PHE A 317 0.33 4.57 -14.26
C PHE A 317 -0.87 3.96 -13.55
N ASP A 318 -1.54 3.07 -14.24
CA ASP A 318 -2.71 2.36 -13.73
C ASP A 318 -2.93 1.12 -14.60
N ASP A 319 -3.34 0.00 -13.99
CA ASP A 319 -3.65 -1.28 -14.65
C ASP A 319 -5.14 -1.61 -14.56
N ASP A 320 -5.73 -1.55 -13.36
CA ASP A 320 -7.13 -1.94 -13.11
C ASP A 320 -8.01 -0.81 -12.53
N GLY A 321 -7.73 0.44 -12.87
CA GLY A 321 -8.48 1.60 -12.38
C GLY A 321 -9.87 1.79 -13.00
N ALA A 322 -10.25 0.97 -13.99
CA ALA A 322 -11.58 0.93 -14.61
C ALA A 322 -12.25 -0.45 -14.44
N ALA A 323 -13.22 -0.79 -15.29
CA ALA A 323 -13.97 -2.05 -15.17
C ALA A 323 -13.16 -3.25 -15.67
N GLY A 324 -13.21 -4.38 -14.96
CA GLY A 324 -12.47 -5.58 -15.34
C GLY A 324 -10.95 -5.32 -15.26
N THR A 325 -10.23 -5.64 -16.33
CA THR A 325 -8.79 -5.36 -16.48
C THR A 325 -8.55 -4.10 -17.33
N ASP A 326 -9.42 -3.11 -17.25
CA ASP A 326 -9.27 -1.82 -17.94
C ASP A 326 -8.53 -0.81 -17.04
N SER A 327 -7.75 0.10 -17.65
CA SER A 327 -6.97 1.10 -16.92
C SER A 327 -7.55 2.52 -17.02
N LEU A 328 -7.44 3.29 -15.95
CA LEU A 328 -7.90 4.67 -15.83
C LEU A 328 -6.89 5.56 -15.09
N ILE A 329 -6.42 6.62 -15.75
CA ILE A 329 -5.62 7.68 -15.12
C ILE A 329 -6.43 8.98 -15.07
N VAL A 330 -6.75 9.47 -13.87
CA VAL A 330 -7.46 10.75 -13.66
C VAL A 330 -6.54 11.81 -13.08
N LEU A 331 -6.42 12.96 -13.76
CA LEU A 331 -5.47 14.02 -13.40
C LEU A 331 -6.05 15.42 -13.60
N THR A 332 -5.64 16.36 -12.75
CA THR A 332 -5.72 17.79 -13.07
C THR A 332 -4.35 18.29 -13.50
N LEU A 333 -4.24 18.73 -14.76
CA LEU A 333 -2.97 19.04 -15.39
C LEU A 333 -2.28 20.23 -14.71
N ALA A 334 -1.11 20.01 -14.11
CA ALA A 334 -0.35 21.07 -13.47
C ALA A 334 0.32 22.04 -14.48
N GLU A 335 0.45 21.61 -15.74
CA GLU A 335 1.28 22.26 -16.76
C GLU A 335 0.61 22.25 -18.13
N THR A 336 1.03 23.18 -19.01
CA THR A 336 0.65 23.14 -20.43
C THR A 336 1.80 22.51 -21.21
N GLY A 337 1.54 21.47 -21.99
CA GLY A 337 2.57 20.81 -22.77
C GLY A 337 2.14 19.47 -23.34
N ALA A 338 3.11 18.73 -23.88
CA ALA A 338 2.92 17.39 -24.40
C ALA A 338 3.07 16.36 -23.27
N TYR A 339 2.00 15.62 -23.02
CA TYR A 339 1.96 14.48 -22.11
C TYR A 339 2.18 13.22 -22.95
N ALA A 340 3.18 12.42 -22.60
CA ALA A 340 3.44 11.14 -23.28
C ALA A 340 2.60 10.06 -22.61
N ILE A 341 1.81 9.32 -23.39
CA ILE A 341 0.94 8.24 -22.91
C ILE A 341 1.41 6.95 -23.59
N TYR A 342 1.47 5.85 -22.85
CA TYR A 342 1.86 4.56 -23.40
C TYR A 342 0.80 3.54 -23.00
N ALA A 343 0.22 2.90 -24.01
CA ALA A 343 -0.74 1.82 -23.86
C ALA A 343 0.01 0.48 -23.90
N SER A 344 -0.11 -0.32 -22.85
CA SER A 344 0.61 -1.58 -22.64
C SER A 344 -0.34 -2.64 -22.09
N SER A 345 0.20 -3.84 -21.82
CA SER A 345 -0.45 -4.85 -20.99
C SER A 345 0.24 -5.05 -19.63
N TYR A 346 -0.50 -5.55 -18.63
CA TYR A 346 0.02 -5.90 -17.30
C TYR A 346 1.03 -7.06 -17.37
N GLY A 347 0.81 -8.05 -18.22
CA GLY A 347 1.80 -9.12 -18.48
C GLY A 347 3.02 -8.63 -19.28
N GLY A 348 2.97 -7.43 -19.87
CA GLY A 348 4.06 -6.79 -20.62
C GLY A 348 4.41 -7.41 -21.97
N ARG A 349 3.80 -8.56 -22.31
CA ARG A 349 4.04 -9.32 -23.56
C ARG A 349 2.76 -9.68 -24.31
N GLU A 350 1.60 -9.38 -23.74
CA GLU A 350 0.32 -9.67 -24.37
C GLU A 350 0.13 -8.75 -25.56
N ILE A 351 -0.54 -9.28 -26.57
CA ILE A 351 -0.86 -8.57 -27.81
C ILE A 351 -2.36 -8.65 -28.00
N GLY A 352 -2.99 -7.57 -28.44
CA GLY A 352 -4.44 -7.55 -28.58
C GLY A 352 -4.96 -6.16 -28.87
N GLU A 353 -6.20 -6.11 -29.32
CA GLU A 353 -6.91 -4.86 -29.60
C GLU A 353 -7.29 -4.17 -28.29
N TYR A 354 -7.17 -2.84 -28.28
CA TYR A 354 -7.61 -2.01 -27.18
C TYR A 354 -8.18 -0.70 -27.72
N GLU A 355 -9.00 -0.07 -26.90
CA GLU A 355 -9.55 1.26 -27.13
C GLU A 355 -8.93 2.22 -26.11
N ILE A 356 -8.56 3.42 -26.53
CA ILE A 356 -8.01 4.44 -25.63
C ILE A 356 -8.63 5.79 -25.93
N ILE A 357 -8.98 6.54 -24.89
CA ILE A 357 -9.57 7.87 -25.01
C ILE A 357 -9.04 8.79 -23.90
N VAL A 358 -8.83 10.05 -24.26
CA VAL A 358 -8.65 11.14 -23.28
C VAL A 358 -9.97 11.91 -23.23
N THR A 359 -10.61 11.97 -22.07
CA THR A 359 -11.92 12.61 -21.88
C THR A 359 -12.02 13.30 -20.52
N SER A 360 -13.19 13.83 -20.16
CA SER A 360 -13.45 14.33 -18.81
C SER A 360 -13.67 13.16 -17.84
N PRO A 361 -13.30 13.28 -16.55
CA PRO A 361 -13.51 12.21 -15.57
C PRO A 361 -14.97 11.72 -15.52
N GLN A 362 -15.94 12.63 -15.61
CA GLN A 362 -17.36 12.28 -15.61
C GLN A 362 -17.76 11.46 -16.84
N ALA A 363 -17.20 11.76 -18.01
CA ALA A 363 -17.49 11.01 -19.23
C ALA A 363 -16.81 9.64 -19.24
N ALA A 364 -15.61 9.53 -18.63
CA ALA A 364 -14.98 8.23 -18.40
C ALA A 364 -15.83 7.36 -17.48
N ASP A 365 -16.36 7.91 -16.37
CA ASP A 365 -17.27 7.19 -15.47
C ASP A 365 -18.53 6.69 -16.21
N GLU A 366 -19.11 7.51 -17.10
CA GLU A 366 -20.23 7.11 -17.95
C GLU A 366 -19.86 5.98 -18.93
N MET A 367 -18.67 6.02 -19.53
CA MET A 367 -18.18 4.98 -20.45
C MET A 367 -17.89 3.66 -19.73
N ILE A 368 -17.27 3.72 -18.56
CA ILE A 368 -17.02 2.56 -17.70
C ILE A 368 -18.35 1.91 -17.32
N ALA A 369 -19.32 2.72 -16.87
CA ALA A 369 -20.65 2.23 -16.53
C ALA A 369 -21.40 1.58 -17.71
N LEU A 370 -21.13 1.99 -18.96
CA LEU A 370 -21.74 1.42 -20.17
C LEU A 370 -21.03 0.16 -20.69
N ARG A 371 -19.72 0.00 -20.47
CA ARG A 371 -18.96 -1.18 -20.95
C ARG A 371 -19.26 -2.43 -20.12
N VAL A 372 -19.47 -2.26 -18.82
CA VAL A 372 -19.86 -3.33 -17.88
C VAL A 372 -21.15 -4.06 -18.31
N ASP A 373 -22.05 -3.39 -19.05
CA ASP A 373 -23.31 -3.99 -19.53
C ASP A 373 -23.13 -4.94 -20.74
N SER A 374 -21.93 -5.08 -21.34
CA SER A 374 -21.75 -5.65 -22.68
C SER A 374 -20.78 -6.83 -22.84
N TYR A 375 -20.05 -7.23 -21.79
CA TYR A 375 -19.03 -8.28 -21.90
C TYR A 375 -19.61 -9.68 -21.59
N ASP A 376 -19.64 -10.55 -22.60
CA ASP A 376 -20.15 -11.94 -22.59
C ASP A 376 -18.93 -12.88 -22.64
N TRP A 377 -18.52 -13.42 -21.48
CA TRP A 377 -17.21 -14.06 -21.28
C TRP A 377 -17.20 -15.53 -21.72
N ASP A 378 -16.94 -15.75 -23.02
CA ASP A 378 -16.90 -17.10 -23.64
C ASP A 378 -15.63 -17.32 -24.50
N HIS A 379 -14.45 -16.82 -24.07
CA HIS A 379 -13.17 -17.05 -24.78
C HIS A 379 -11.97 -17.41 -23.88
N ASP A 380 -11.96 -18.68 -23.46
CA ASP A 380 -10.85 -19.67 -23.54
C ASP A 380 -9.39 -19.15 -23.59
N TRP A 381 -8.73 -19.07 -22.43
CA TRP A 381 -7.28 -19.29 -22.30
C TRP A 381 -6.98 -20.25 -21.14
N ASP A 382 -6.72 -21.49 -21.54
CA ASP A 382 -6.33 -22.67 -20.76
C ASP A 382 -5.00 -22.46 -20.01
N TRP A 383 -5.06 -22.28 -18.68
CA TRP A 383 -3.97 -22.61 -17.76
C TRP A 383 -4.50 -23.44 -16.59
N ASP A 384 -4.23 -24.73 -16.71
CA ASP A 384 -4.46 -25.85 -15.81
C ASP A 384 -3.90 -25.60 -14.39
N TRP A 385 -4.77 -25.25 -13.42
CA TRP A 385 -4.66 -25.66 -12.02
C TRP A 385 -6.05 -26.04 -11.50
N ASP A 386 -6.21 -27.33 -11.17
CA ASP A 386 -7.34 -27.88 -10.43
C ASP A 386 -7.56 -27.13 -9.09
N ASP A 387 -8.55 -26.25 -9.02
CA ASP A 387 -9.60 -26.23 -7.97
C ASP A 387 -10.71 -25.23 -8.37
N ASP A 388 -11.96 -25.70 -8.33
CA ASP A 388 -13.19 -24.98 -8.68
C ASP A 388 -13.28 -23.59 -8.00
N TYR A 389 -13.09 -22.49 -8.76
CA TYR A 389 -13.45 -21.15 -8.31
C TYR A 389 -13.85 -20.26 -9.50
N GLU A 390 -15.13 -20.30 -9.88
CA GLU A 390 -15.74 -19.18 -10.60
C GLU A 390 -15.66 -17.95 -9.68
N VAL A 391 -14.97 -16.90 -10.13
CA VAL A 391 -15.11 -15.54 -9.58
C VAL A 391 -16.24 -14.90 -10.39
N PRO A 392 -17.42 -14.63 -9.81
CA PRO A 392 -18.51 -14.01 -10.56
C PRO A 392 -18.17 -12.54 -10.83
N ASP A 393 -18.21 -12.09 -12.09
CA ASP A 393 -18.17 -10.65 -12.43
C ASP A 393 -19.41 -9.91 -11.89
N ASP A 394 -19.32 -8.59 -11.74
CA ASP A 394 -20.36 -7.69 -11.21
C ASP A 394 -21.67 -7.71 -12.01
N ARG A 395 -22.51 -8.69 -11.73
CA ARG A 395 -23.85 -8.84 -12.30
C ARG A 395 -24.84 -7.95 -11.57
N VAL A 396 -25.24 -6.78 -12.08
CA VAL A 396 -26.33 -6.00 -11.45
C VAL A 396 -27.70 -6.45 -11.98
N VAL A 397 -28.37 -7.35 -11.24
CA VAL A 397 -29.70 -7.87 -11.63
C VAL A 397 -30.82 -6.92 -11.18
N ASN A 398 -30.66 -6.28 -10.02
CA ASN A 398 -31.73 -5.48 -9.41
C ASN A 398 -31.17 -4.36 -8.53
N VAL A 399 -31.69 -3.14 -8.72
CA VAL A 399 -31.44 -1.99 -7.84
C VAL A 399 -32.77 -1.55 -7.24
N ARG A 400 -32.87 -1.65 -5.92
CA ARG A 400 -34.05 -1.26 -5.14
C ARG A 400 -33.88 0.17 -4.64
N ARG A 401 -34.97 0.77 -4.16
CA ARG A 401 -34.90 2.09 -3.50
C ARG A 401 -35.16 1.91 -2.01
N ILE A 402 -34.40 2.64 -1.20
CA ILE A 402 -34.65 2.78 0.23
C ILE A 402 -34.66 4.26 0.60
N ALA A 403 -35.56 4.65 1.49
CA ALA A 403 -35.66 6.01 1.99
C ALA A 403 -35.19 6.09 3.45
N LEU A 404 -34.78 7.28 3.85
CA LEU A 404 -34.45 7.59 5.24
C LEU A 404 -35.63 7.24 6.17
N GLY A 405 -35.35 6.50 7.24
CA GLY A 405 -36.31 5.94 8.20
C GLY A 405 -36.99 4.64 7.75
N GLN A 406 -36.53 4.00 6.67
CA GLN A 406 -37.05 2.70 6.24
C GLN A 406 -36.17 1.54 6.71
N THR A 407 -36.85 0.42 6.96
CA THR A 407 -36.28 -0.90 7.15
C THR A 407 -36.87 -1.83 6.09
N VAL A 408 -36.04 -2.62 5.44
CA VAL A 408 -36.43 -3.57 4.40
C VAL A 408 -35.81 -4.94 4.69
N ASP A 409 -36.57 -5.98 4.42
CA ASP A 409 -36.05 -7.35 4.42
C ASP A 409 -35.55 -7.69 3.00
N GLY A 410 -34.39 -8.34 2.93
CA GLY A 410 -33.76 -8.79 1.71
C GLY A 410 -33.20 -10.21 1.84
N GLU A 411 -32.72 -10.75 0.74
CA GLU A 411 -32.09 -12.07 0.70
C GLU A 411 -30.96 -12.00 -0.33
N ILE A 412 -29.73 -12.32 0.10
CA ILE A 412 -28.62 -12.51 -0.82
C ILE A 412 -28.76 -13.90 -1.43
N THR A 413 -28.73 -13.98 -2.76
CA THR A 413 -28.88 -15.24 -3.49
C THR A 413 -27.74 -15.42 -4.49
N ALA A 414 -27.39 -16.68 -4.79
CA ALA A 414 -26.38 -17.03 -5.79
C ALA A 414 -26.71 -16.49 -7.20
N ASP A 415 -28.00 -16.35 -7.50
CA ASP A 415 -28.50 -15.81 -8.77
C ASP A 415 -28.78 -14.28 -8.70
N GLY A 416 -28.44 -13.63 -7.58
CA GLY A 416 -28.67 -12.22 -7.29
C GLY A 416 -27.65 -11.26 -7.92
N SER A 417 -27.66 -10.00 -7.48
CA SER A 417 -26.66 -9.06 -7.98
C SER A 417 -25.25 -9.44 -7.48
N VAL A 418 -24.20 -9.03 -8.18
CA VAL A 418 -22.80 -9.19 -7.77
C VAL A 418 -22.12 -7.82 -7.84
N PHE A 419 -21.27 -7.51 -6.86
CA PHE A 419 -20.44 -6.31 -6.80
C PHE A 419 -19.07 -6.64 -6.20
N ARG A 420 -17.98 -6.28 -6.90
CA ARG A 420 -16.59 -6.70 -6.68
C ARG A 420 -16.42 -8.20 -6.39
N GLY A 421 -17.16 -9.05 -7.10
CA GLY A 421 -17.10 -10.51 -6.90
C GLY A 421 -17.97 -11.06 -5.75
N ASP A 422 -18.64 -10.18 -5.00
CA ASP A 422 -19.49 -10.55 -3.87
C ASP A 422 -20.96 -10.58 -4.28
N HIS A 423 -21.73 -11.55 -3.81
CA HIS A 423 -23.18 -11.55 -4.00
C HIS A 423 -23.83 -10.46 -3.13
N VAL A 424 -24.58 -9.56 -3.77
CA VAL A 424 -25.14 -8.37 -3.15
C VAL A 424 -26.61 -8.15 -3.47
N GLU A 425 -27.27 -7.36 -2.62
CA GLU A 425 -28.51 -6.65 -2.95
C GLU A 425 -28.26 -5.14 -2.89
N ILE A 426 -28.68 -4.44 -3.94
CA ILE A 426 -28.30 -3.04 -4.17
C ILE A 426 -29.49 -2.11 -3.89
N TYR A 427 -29.26 -1.04 -3.13
CA TYR A 427 -30.27 -0.04 -2.78
C TYR A 427 -29.79 1.38 -3.07
N ASP A 428 -30.59 2.17 -3.78
CA ASP A 428 -30.38 3.61 -3.91
C ASP A 428 -31.06 4.35 -2.76
N LEU A 429 -30.30 5.21 -2.06
CA LEU A 429 -30.75 6.17 -1.07
C LEU A 429 -30.61 7.59 -1.63
N THR A 430 -31.71 8.34 -1.74
CA THR A 430 -31.66 9.75 -2.17
C THR A 430 -31.88 10.70 -0.99
N LEU A 431 -30.92 11.61 -0.77
CA LEU A 431 -30.97 12.64 0.26
C LEU A 431 -31.09 14.04 -0.36
N SER A 432 -32.00 14.87 0.16
CA SER A 432 -32.21 16.24 -0.32
C SER A 432 -31.34 17.29 0.37
N ARG A 433 -30.65 16.91 1.45
CA ARG A 433 -29.77 17.76 2.24
C ARG A 433 -28.69 16.91 2.88
N THR A 434 -27.60 17.55 3.34
CA THR A 434 -26.64 16.90 4.22
C THR A 434 -27.36 16.32 5.43
N THR A 435 -27.13 15.04 5.69
CA THR A 435 -27.84 14.27 6.71
C THR A 435 -26.87 13.32 7.39
N SER A 436 -26.95 13.21 8.70
CA SER A 436 -26.22 12.20 9.45
C SER A 436 -26.99 10.88 9.36
N VAL A 437 -26.43 9.89 8.66
CA VAL A 437 -27.12 8.64 8.35
C VAL A 437 -26.46 7.46 9.05
N ALA A 438 -27.27 6.63 9.70
CA ALA A 438 -26.89 5.31 10.17
C ALA A 438 -27.49 4.26 9.24
N ILE A 439 -26.67 3.36 8.72
CA ILE A 439 -27.09 2.26 7.84
C ILE A 439 -26.72 0.97 8.54
N SER A 440 -27.71 0.15 8.88
CA SER A 440 -27.49 -1.13 9.57
C SER A 440 -27.95 -2.29 8.72
N LEU A 441 -27.07 -3.28 8.57
CA LEU A 441 -27.34 -4.54 7.92
C LEU A 441 -27.27 -5.66 8.96
N LYS A 442 -28.39 -6.34 9.20
CA LYS A 442 -28.49 -7.39 10.22
C LYS A 442 -28.81 -8.74 9.63
N SER A 443 -28.15 -9.79 10.09
CA SER A 443 -28.48 -11.15 9.70
C SER A 443 -28.09 -12.20 10.74
N ASP A 444 -28.97 -13.19 10.92
CA ASP A 444 -28.65 -14.42 11.66
C ASP A 444 -28.11 -15.54 10.74
N GLU A 445 -28.08 -15.32 9.42
CA GLU A 445 -27.77 -16.33 8.38
C GLU A 445 -26.45 -16.07 7.64
N ILE A 446 -26.01 -14.80 7.57
CA ILE A 446 -24.75 -14.39 6.96
C ILE A 446 -23.93 -13.55 7.94
N ASP A 447 -22.62 -13.59 7.78
CA ASP A 447 -21.72 -12.57 8.32
C ASP A 447 -21.90 -11.32 7.46
N ALA A 448 -22.37 -10.20 8.00
CA ALA A 448 -22.84 -9.07 7.21
C ALA A 448 -21.65 -8.27 6.64
N PHE A 449 -21.83 -7.69 5.45
CA PHE A 449 -20.89 -6.71 4.91
C PHE A 449 -21.66 -5.62 4.17
N LEU A 450 -21.35 -4.37 4.47
CA LEU A 450 -22.10 -3.22 4.00
C LEU A 450 -21.18 -2.22 3.34
N THR A 451 -21.43 -1.89 2.07
CA THR A 451 -20.73 -0.81 1.37
C THR A 451 -21.71 0.30 0.98
N LEU A 452 -21.32 1.55 1.17
CA LEU A 452 -21.97 2.74 0.65
C LEU A 452 -21.02 3.47 -0.29
N ILE A 453 -21.43 3.64 -1.55
CA ILE A 453 -20.82 4.62 -2.46
C ILE A 453 -21.68 5.88 -2.43
N ALA A 454 -21.10 6.97 -1.95
CA ALA A 454 -21.77 8.25 -1.87
C ALA A 454 -21.85 8.95 -3.24
N ALA A 455 -22.73 9.96 -3.35
CA ALA A 455 -22.99 10.66 -4.60
C ALA A 455 -21.78 11.45 -5.15
N ASP A 456 -20.79 11.73 -4.31
CA ASP A 456 -19.52 12.37 -4.65
C ASP A 456 -18.38 11.36 -4.90
N GLY A 457 -18.70 10.06 -4.89
CA GLY A 457 -17.75 8.95 -5.09
C GLY A 457 -17.04 8.51 -3.81
N ALA A 458 -17.26 9.15 -2.66
CA ALA A 458 -16.69 8.69 -1.41
C ALA A 458 -17.27 7.32 -1.03
N GLU A 459 -16.40 6.38 -0.67
CA GLU A 459 -16.79 5.04 -0.28
C GLU A 459 -16.70 4.87 1.24
N TYR A 460 -17.64 4.11 1.79
CA TYR A 460 -17.68 3.71 3.19
C TYR A 460 -18.06 2.24 3.25
N ASP A 461 -17.31 1.44 3.99
CA ASP A 461 -17.60 0.03 4.20
C ASP A 461 -17.47 -0.36 5.68
N ASP A 462 -18.23 -1.38 6.07
CA ASP A 462 -18.20 -1.96 7.41
C ASP A 462 -18.73 -3.39 7.35
N ASP A 463 -18.09 -4.30 8.09
CA ASP A 463 -18.46 -5.71 8.19
C ASP A 463 -19.08 -6.05 9.54
N ASP A 464 -18.55 -5.53 10.64
CA ASP A 464 -18.97 -5.94 11.97
C ASP A 464 -19.07 -4.80 13.01
N GLY A 465 -19.33 -3.57 12.56
CA GLY A 465 -19.59 -2.42 13.41
C GLY A 465 -20.93 -2.47 14.18
N GLY A 466 -21.77 -3.47 13.91
CA GLY A 466 -23.03 -3.76 14.60
C GLY A 466 -22.89 -4.76 15.75
N ALA A 467 -23.99 -5.41 16.14
CA ALA A 467 -23.95 -6.41 17.20
C ALA A 467 -23.55 -7.79 16.64
N GLY A 468 -22.48 -8.40 17.16
CA GLY A 468 -22.03 -9.71 16.66
C GLY A 468 -21.34 -9.57 15.31
N THR A 469 -21.93 -10.14 14.27
CA THR A 469 -21.45 -10.09 12.87
C THR A 469 -22.37 -9.24 11.99
N ASP A 470 -23.12 -8.32 12.60
CA ASP A 470 -23.94 -7.33 11.89
C ASP A 470 -23.09 -6.12 11.50
N SER A 471 -23.37 -5.49 10.36
CA SER A 471 -22.67 -4.26 9.93
C SER A 471 -23.46 -3.00 10.28
N LEU A 472 -22.74 -1.91 10.57
CA LEU A 472 -23.28 -0.60 10.92
C LEU A 472 -22.36 0.54 10.47
N LEU A 473 -22.79 1.26 9.43
CA LEU A 473 -22.15 2.51 9.01
C LEU A 473 -22.82 3.72 9.66
N ARG A 474 -22.03 4.59 10.32
CA ARG A 474 -22.48 5.91 10.80
C ARG A 474 -21.73 7.04 10.14
N ILE A 475 -22.44 7.81 9.31
CA ILE A 475 -21.85 8.87 8.49
C ILE A 475 -22.46 10.22 8.91
N PRO A 476 -21.71 11.10 9.59
CA PRO A 476 -22.27 12.30 10.22
C PRO A 476 -22.67 13.39 9.22
N ASP A 477 -22.05 13.46 8.05
CA ASP A 477 -22.23 14.56 7.09
C ASP A 477 -22.41 14.05 5.66
N LEU A 478 -23.24 13.01 5.45
CA LEU A 478 -23.49 12.47 4.12
C LEU A 478 -24.15 13.53 3.23
N ALA A 479 -23.48 13.91 2.14
CA ALA A 479 -23.89 14.99 1.25
C ALA A 479 -25.27 14.75 0.60
N PRO A 480 -26.00 15.78 0.14
CA PRO A 480 -27.19 15.55 -0.67
C PRO A 480 -26.84 14.88 -2.00
N GLY A 481 -27.66 13.94 -2.45
CA GLY A 481 -27.43 13.19 -3.68
C GLY A 481 -28.13 11.82 -3.66
N THR A 482 -27.84 11.01 -4.67
CA THR A 482 -28.21 9.58 -4.67
C THR A 482 -26.97 8.78 -4.33
N HIS A 483 -27.04 8.04 -3.24
CA HIS A 483 -25.99 7.14 -2.76
C HIS A 483 -26.44 5.70 -3.02
N ARG A 484 -25.47 4.80 -3.21
CA ARG A 484 -25.74 3.39 -3.46
C ARG A 484 -25.22 2.54 -2.32
N ILE A 485 -26.10 1.71 -1.77
CA ILE A 485 -25.82 0.78 -0.69
C ILE A 485 -25.76 -0.62 -1.27
N TYR A 486 -24.73 -1.36 -0.93
CA TYR A 486 -24.53 -2.76 -1.27
C TYR A 486 -24.61 -3.55 0.02
N ALA A 487 -25.66 -4.37 0.16
CA ALA A 487 -25.78 -5.32 1.25
C ALA A 487 -25.23 -6.67 0.78
N SER A 488 -24.12 -7.10 1.37
CA SER A 488 -23.42 -8.34 1.05
C SER A 488 -23.11 -9.16 2.31
N SER A 489 -22.34 -10.23 2.15
CA SER A 489 -21.76 -10.99 3.26
C SER A 489 -20.25 -10.82 3.32
N TYR A 490 -19.62 -10.91 4.50
CA TYR A 490 -18.16 -10.91 4.61
C TYR A 490 -17.53 -12.03 3.78
N GLY A 491 -16.60 -11.68 2.90
CA GLY A 491 -15.99 -12.58 1.91
C GLY A 491 -16.91 -12.98 0.74
N GLY A 492 -18.08 -12.34 0.61
CA GLY A 492 -18.89 -12.30 -0.62
C GLY A 492 -19.73 -13.50 -1.01
N ARG A 493 -19.55 -14.63 -0.34
CA ARG A 493 -20.01 -15.95 -0.84
C ARG A 493 -21.13 -16.57 -0.02
N SER A 494 -21.53 -15.94 1.09
CA SER A 494 -22.62 -16.45 1.91
C SER A 494 -23.96 -15.91 1.42
N HIS A 495 -24.97 -16.77 1.43
CA HIS A 495 -26.33 -16.45 1.00
C HIS A 495 -27.27 -16.61 2.18
N GLY A 496 -28.24 -15.72 2.29
CA GLY A 496 -29.19 -15.74 3.39
C GLY A 496 -30.02 -14.47 3.47
N GLY A 497 -31.05 -14.53 4.30
CA GLY A 497 -31.90 -13.39 4.60
C GLY A 497 -31.16 -12.32 5.39
N PHE A 498 -31.48 -11.06 5.16
CA PHE A 498 -30.98 -9.94 5.95
C PHE A 498 -32.07 -8.88 6.15
N GLN A 499 -31.84 -7.99 7.11
CA GLN A 499 -32.63 -6.78 7.30
C GLN A 499 -31.71 -5.56 7.16
N LEU A 500 -32.03 -4.69 6.18
CA LEU A 500 -31.32 -3.42 5.96
C LEU A 500 -32.17 -2.27 6.47
N SER A 501 -31.58 -1.37 7.25
CA SER A 501 -32.24 -0.15 7.74
C SER A 501 -31.39 1.08 7.50
N VAL A 502 -32.05 2.20 7.21
CA VAL A 502 -31.42 3.51 7.02
C VAL A 502 -32.12 4.50 7.93
N GLU A 503 -31.42 5.09 8.88
CA GLU A 503 -31.97 6.03 9.88
C GLU A 503 -31.19 7.34 9.90
N GLU A 504 -31.88 8.44 10.21
CA GLU A 504 -31.19 9.69 10.58
C GLU A 504 -30.79 9.58 12.06
N TYR A 505 -29.52 9.83 12.36
CA TYR A 505 -29.03 9.86 13.74
C TYR A 505 -28.51 11.25 14.10
N VAL A 506 -28.26 11.47 15.39
CA VAL A 506 -27.62 12.70 15.87
C VAL A 506 -26.20 12.34 16.28
N PRO A 507 -25.17 12.77 15.53
CA PRO A 507 -23.78 12.49 15.90
C PRO A 507 -23.44 13.07 17.27
N GLY A 508 -22.62 12.35 18.02
CA GLY A 508 -22.04 12.87 19.23
C GLY A 508 -21.19 14.13 18.98
N PRO A 509 -21.06 15.02 19.98
CA PRO A 509 -20.19 16.18 19.87
C PRO A 509 -18.72 15.76 19.71
N ARG A 510 -17.88 16.62 19.13
CA ARG A 510 -16.42 16.39 19.13
C ARG A 510 -15.89 16.24 20.55
N ALA A 511 -15.13 15.18 20.81
CA ALA A 511 -14.66 14.81 22.14
C ALA A 511 -13.87 15.93 22.84
N GLU A 512 -13.13 16.74 22.07
CA GLU A 512 -12.34 17.87 22.59
C GLU A 512 -13.23 18.98 23.16
N SER A 513 -14.45 19.13 22.62
CA SER A 513 -15.43 20.13 23.05
C SER A 513 -16.20 19.73 24.30
N VAL A 514 -16.15 18.44 24.67
CA VAL A 514 -16.85 17.90 25.84
C VAL A 514 -16.01 18.10 27.10
N ARG A 515 -16.69 18.29 28.23
CA ARG A 515 -16.04 18.35 29.53
C ARG A 515 -15.65 16.94 29.97
N ALA A 516 -14.36 16.72 30.17
CA ALA A 516 -13.84 15.45 30.64
C ALA A 516 -14.29 15.10 32.07
N ASN A 517 -14.58 13.82 32.30
CA ASN A 517 -14.88 13.24 33.59
C ASN A 517 -13.60 13.07 34.40
N ARG A 518 -13.53 13.69 35.58
CA ARG A 518 -12.34 13.63 36.41
C ARG A 518 -12.20 12.28 37.11
N MET A 519 -11.08 11.61 36.89
CA MET A 519 -10.71 10.36 37.54
C MET A 519 -9.87 10.61 38.80
N GLU A 520 -10.22 9.90 39.87
CA GLU A 520 -9.43 9.77 41.09
C GLU A 520 -8.57 8.50 41.05
N PRO A 521 -7.26 8.57 41.39
CA PRO A 521 -6.40 7.40 41.38
C PRO A 521 -6.91 6.26 42.28
N GLY A 522 -6.92 5.04 41.75
CA GLY A 522 -7.39 3.81 42.41
C GLY A 522 -8.91 3.68 42.49
N VAL A 523 -9.67 4.59 41.86
CA VAL A 523 -11.14 4.51 41.78
C VAL A 523 -11.53 3.99 40.40
N GLU A 524 -12.42 3.00 40.40
CA GLU A 524 -13.07 2.48 39.20
C GLU A 524 -14.31 3.30 38.86
N TYR A 525 -14.39 3.71 37.60
CA TYR A 525 -15.53 4.43 37.03
C TYR A 525 -16.23 3.52 36.04
N GLN A 526 -17.54 3.38 36.17
CA GLN A 526 -18.37 2.67 35.22
C GLN A 526 -19.06 3.67 34.30
N GLY A 527 -19.19 3.33 33.03
CA GLY A 527 -19.86 4.15 32.02
C GLY A 527 -20.29 3.29 30.83
N ALA A 528 -20.89 3.94 29.84
CA ALA A 528 -21.29 3.28 28.61
C ALA A 528 -20.95 4.15 27.41
N ILE A 529 -20.48 3.54 26.33
CA ILE A 529 -20.42 4.17 25.01
C ILE A 529 -21.80 4.02 24.37
N THR A 530 -22.34 5.11 23.84
CA THR A 530 -23.63 5.15 23.16
C THR A 530 -23.50 5.82 21.78
N ASP A 531 -24.52 5.69 20.94
CA ASP A 531 -24.63 6.36 19.63
C ASP A 531 -24.45 7.89 19.66
N SER A 532 -24.66 8.49 20.83
CA SER A 532 -24.53 9.93 21.06
C SER A 532 -23.27 10.31 21.84
N SER A 533 -22.42 9.33 22.16
CA SER A 533 -21.16 9.55 22.85
C SER A 533 -20.21 10.41 21.99
N PRO A 534 -19.37 11.22 22.63
CA PRO A 534 -18.46 12.10 21.91
C PRO A 534 -17.59 11.37 20.89
N VAL A 535 -17.23 12.04 19.80
CA VAL A 535 -16.40 11.44 18.73
C VAL A 535 -14.99 12.00 18.77
N TYR A 536 -13.98 11.12 18.79
CA TYR A 536 -12.55 11.44 18.67
C TYR A 536 -11.94 10.62 17.54
N ASP A 537 -11.38 11.29 16.53
CA ASP A 537 -10.74 10.64 15.37
C ASP A 537 -11.63 9.59 14.65
N GLY A 538 -12.93 9.88 14.54
CA GLY A 538 -13.91 8.96 13.95
C GLY A 538 -14.54 7.97 14.93
N ASN A 539 -13.99 7.82 16.14
CA ASN A 539 -14.40 6.81 17.12
C ASN A 539 -15.30 7.38 18.22
N LEU A 540 -16.35 6.64 18.60
CA LEU A 540 -17.18 6.92 19.78
C LEU A 540 -16.36 6.68 21.05
N VAL A 541 -16.30 7.69 21.90
CA VAL A 541 -15.49 7.67 23.13
C VAL A 541 -16.20 8.34 24.29
N GLU A 542 -15.90 7.89 25.50
CA GLU A 542 -16.14 8.65 26.72
C GLU A 542 -14.86 9.38 27.16
N VAL A 543 -15.01 10.64 27.56
CA VAL A 543 -13.87 11.54 27.81
C VAL A 543 -13.61 11.63 29.31
N PHE A 544 -12.40 11.27 29.72
CA PHE A 544 -11.92 11.37 31.10
C PHE A 544 -10.67 12.24 31.21
N GLU A 545 -10.33 12.63 32.44
CA GLU A 545 -9.08 13.33 32.75
C GLU A 545 -8.53 12.93 34.12
N PHE A 546 -7.21 12.92 34.25
CA PHE A 546 -6.52 12.78 35.53
C PHE A 546 -5.32 13.72 35.62
N VAL A 547 -4.84 13.99 36.84
CA VAL A 547 -3.67 14.85 37.06
C VAL A 547 -2.52 14.02 37.62
N ALA A 548 -1.40 14.00 36.90
CA ALA A 548 -0.17 13.33 37.33
C ALA A 548 0.94 14.34 37.64
N ARG A 549 1.87 13.92 38.51
CA ARG A 549 3.11 14.66 38.79
C ARG A 549 4.20 14.19 37.84
N ALA A 550 5.14 15.07 37.52
CA ALA A 550 6.28 14.73 36.67
C ALA A 550 7.03 13.50 37.21
N GLY A 551 7.17 12.49 36.34
CA GLY A 551 7.87 11.24 36.58
C GLY A 551 7.08 10.19 37.39
N ALA A 552 5.79 10.41 37.64
CA ALA A 552 4.95 9.35 38.22
C ALA A 552 4.74 8.22 37.20
N ARG A 553 4.82 6.97 37.65
CA ARG A 553 4.35 5.84 36.85
C ARG A 553 2.82 5.86 36.87
N THR A 554 2.18 5.84 35.72
CA THR A 554 0.71 5.89 35.60
C THR A 554 0.22 4.72 34.76
N THR A 555 -0.79 4.02 35.24
CA THR A 555 -1.44 2.95 34.48
C THR A 555 -2.91 3.33 34.33
N VAL A 556 -3.42 3.39 33.11
CA VAL A 556 -4.85 3.55 32.83
C VAL A 556 -5.34 2.20 32.30
N THR A 557 -6.44 1.69 32.82
CA THR A 557 -7.00 0.40 32.40
C THR A 557 -8.46 0.57 32.07
N LEU A 558 -8.85 0.15 30.87
CA LEU A 558 -10.23 0.12 30.39
C LEU A 558 -10.62 -1.34 30.19
N ARG A 559 -11.81 -1.69 30.66
CA ARG A 559 -12.35 -3.03 30.59
C ARG A 559 -13.77 -3.01 30.05
N SER A 560 -14.05 -3.90 29.13
CA SER A 560 -15.39 -4.07 28.57
C SER A 560 -15.65 -5.54 28.28
N SER A 561 -16.84 -6.00 28.64
CA SER A 561 -17.36 -7.30 28.17
C SER A 561 -18.19 -7.17 26.90
N ASP A 562 -18.48 -5.95 26.49
CA ASP A 562 -19.46 -5.64 25.46
C ASP A 562 -18.79 -5.23 24.13
N PHE A 563 -17.52 -4.83 24.17
CA PHE A 563 -16.72 -4.41 23.01
C PHE A 563 -15.22 -4.64 23.26
N ASP A 564 -14.42 -4.62 22.20
CA ASP A 564 -12.96 -4.66 22.32
C ASP A 564 -12.39 -3.29 22.72
N ALA A 565 -11.76 -3.20 23.88
CA ALA A 565 -11.44 -1.92 24.51
C ALA A 565 -10.31 -1.19 23.78
N TYR A 566 -10.43 0.14 23.64
CA TYR A 566 -9.34 0.95 23.09
C TYR A 566 -9.17 2.26 23.87
N LEU A 567 -7.93 2.55 24.25
CA LEU A 567 -7.59 3.70 25.09
C LEU A 567 -6.65 4.65 24.37
N TYR A 568 -7.00 5.93 24.38
CA TYR A 568 -6.08 7.02 24.04
C TYR A 568 -5.82 7.88 25.27
N VAL A 569 -4.56 8.18 25.56
CA VAL A 569 -4.15 9.13 26.59
C VAL A 569 -3.34 10.25 25.95
N VAL A 570 -3.90 11.45 25.97
CA VAL A 570 -3.22 12.68 25.53
C VAL A 570 -2.55 13.34 26.73
N THR A 571 -1.23 13.46 26.66
CA THR A 571 -0.43 14.07 27.72
C THR A 571 -0.55 15.60 27.71
N PRO A 572 -0.18 16.30 28.80
CA PRO A 572 -0.18 17.76 28.85
C PRO A 572 0.63 18.46 27.75
N ASN A 573 1.60 17.76 27.13
CA ASN A 573 2.43 18.32 26.07
C ASN A 573 1.86 18.08 24.67
N GLY A 574 0.76 17.32 24.56
CA GLY A 574 0.12 16.96 23.30
C GLY A 574 0.52 15.58 22.75
N ASP A 575 1.42 14.85 23.41
CA ASP A 575 1.78 13.49 23.00
C ASP A 575 0.57 12.56 23.17
N VAL A 576 0.32 11.69 22.19
CA VAL A 576 -0.74 10.68 22.23
C VAL A 576 -0.10 9.33 22.54
N ILE A 577 -0.66 8.61 23.52
CA ILE A 577 -0.28 7.23 23.85
C ILE A 577 -1.56 6.40 23.70
N ALA A 578 -1.55 5.39 22.84
CA ALA A 578 -2.69 4.52 22.60
C ALA A 578 -2.35 3.06 22.92
N ASP A 579 -3.35 2.27 23.32
CA ASP A 579 -3.24 0.84 23.63
C ASP A 579 -4.62 0.18 23.52
N ASP A 580 -4.70 -1.02 22.96
CA ASP A 580 -5.90 -1.83 22.69
C ASP A 580 -5.93 -3.19 23.44
N ASP A 581 -4.82 -3.90 23.64
CA ASP A 581 -4.89 -5.28 24.19
C ASP A 581 -3.96 -5.60 25.39
N SER A 582 -3.16 -4.63 25.86
CA SER A 582 -2.16 -4.89 26.92
C SER A 582 -2.77 -5.17 28.29
N GLY A 583 -4.09 -4.99 28.46
CA GLY A 583 -4.84 -5.33 29.68
C GLY A 583 -5.22 -6.81 29.79
N GLY A 584 -5.14 -7.56 28.67
CA GLY A 584 -5.43 -8.97 28.53
C GLY A 584 -6.84 -9.25 27.96
N PHE A 585 -6.94 -10.23 27.04
CA PHE A 585 -8.13 -10.49 26.24
C PHE A 585 -8.55 -9.26 25.42
N THR A 586 -9.68 -8.65 25.72
CA THR A 586 -10.27 -7.48 25.03
C THR A 586 -10.20 -6.21 25.89
N ASP A 587 -9.31 -6.20 26.91
CA ASP A 587 -9.11 -5.06 27.82
C ASP A 587 -7.86 -4.27 27.42
N ALA A 588 -7.95 -2.94 27.42
CA ALA A 588 -6.86 -2.03 27.08
C ALA A 588 -6.10 -1.53 28.34
N GLN A 589 -4.78 -1.39 28.26
CA GLN A 589 -3.98 -0.86 29.36
C GLN A 589 -2.81 0.03 28.89
N VAL A 590 -2.95 1.34 29.12
CA VAL A 590 -1.86 2.30 28.85
C VAL A 590 -0.94 2.45 30.06
N ASP A 591 0.34 2.11 29.87
CA ASP A 591 1.38 2.10 30.91
C ASP A 591 2.42 3.23 30.72
N ILE A 592 2.22 4.37 31.38
CA ILE A 592 3.09 5.55 31.30
C ILE A 592 4.21 5.46 32.34
N VAL A 593 5.41 5.09 31.91
CA VAL A 593 6.59 4.93 32.80
C VAL A 593 6.99 6.24 33.49
N ARG A 594 6.85 7.39 32.79
CA ARG A 594 7.17 8.72 33.32
C ARG A 594 6.17 9.76 32.83
N ALA A 595 5.11 9.96 33.59
CA ALA A 595 4.10 10.96 33.25
C ALA A 595 4.65 12.39 33.25
N THR A 596 4.19 13.22 32.32
CA THR A 596 4.42 14.66 32.33
C THR A 596 3.63 15.29 33.49
N ALA A 597 4.11 16.39 34.09
CA ALA A 597 3.29 17.07 35.10
C ALA A 597 2.10 17.78 34.45
N GLY A 598 0.88 17.49 34.89
CA GLY A 598 -0.32 18.20 34.42
C GLY A 598 -1.52 17.28 34.22
N THR A 599 -2.55 17.84 33.57
CA THR A 599 -3.78 17.13 33.21
C THR A 599 -3.56 16.29 31.97
N HIS A 600 -3.78 14.99 32.08
CA HIS A 600 -3.87 14.08 30.95
C HIS A 600 -5.34 13.88 30.62
N ARG A 601 -5.63 13.85 29.32
CA ARG A 601 -6.98 13.59 28.81
C ARG A 601 -7.02 12.17 28.30
N VAL A 602 -8.07 11.45 28.62
CA VAL A 602 -8.24 10.04 28.29
C VAL A 602 -9.50 9.90 27.45
N TYR A 603 -9.41 9.18 26.35
CA TYR A 603 -10.55 8.81 25.52
C TYR A 603 -10.70 7.30 25.60
N ALA A 604 -11.81 6.87 26.18
CA ALA A 604 -12.17 5.47 26.35
C ALA A 604 -13.15 5.09 25.23
N GLY A 605 -12.68 4.27 24.29
CA GLY A 605 -13.44 3.86 23.11
C GLY A 605 -13.39 2.35 22.92
N SER A 606 -13.82 1.91 21.74
CA SER A 606 -13.59 0.55 21.26
C SER A 606 -12.57 0.52 20.12
N TYR A 607 -11.93 -0.62 19.89
CA TYR A 607 -10.92 -0.82 18.85
C TYR A 607 -11.49 -0.58 17.45
N ARG A 608 -12.71 -1.10 17.22
CA ARG A 608 -13.46 -0.91 15.96
C ARG A 608 -14.12 0.46 15.84
N GLY A 609 -14.02 1.29 16.87
CA GLY A 609 -14.37 2.70 16.81
C GLY A 609 -15.84 3.05 16.99
N GLN A 610 -16.79 2.18 16.64
CA GLN A 610 -18.23 2.51 16.69
C GLN A 610 -19.07 1.61 17.59
N GLU A 611 -18.44 0.70 18.33
CA GLU A 611 -19.16 -0.20 19.22
C GLU A 611 -19.75 0.55 20.42
N THR A 612 -20.87 0.04 20.93
CA THR A 612 -21.55 0.58 22.10
C THR A 612 -21.63 -0.49 23.17
N GLY A 613 -21.62 -0.08 24.43
CA GLY A 613 -21.61 -1.03 25.54
C GLY A 613 -21.12 -0.42 26.83
N GLU A 614 -21.26 -1.17 27.91
CA GLU A 614 -20.81 -0.78 29.24
C GLU A 614 -19.32 -1.07 29.41
N PHE A 615 -18.63 -0.21 30.14
CA PHE A 615 -17.21 -0.35 30.46
C PHE A 615 -16.90 0.04 31.91
N ALA A 616 -15.74 -0.41 32.37
CA ALA A 616 -15.11 0.03 33.61
C ALA A 616 -13.71 0.59 33.32
N ILE A 617 -13.40 1.77 33.84
CA ILE A 617 -12.11 2.42 33.67
C ILE A 617 -11.49 2.81 35.01
N THR A 618 -10.19 2.59 35.16
CA THR A 618 -9.39 2.94 36.34
C THR A 618 -8.12 3.67 35.94
N VAL A 619 -7.60 4.50 36.85
CA VAL A 619 -6.25 5.04 36.75
C VAL A 619 -5.49 4.79 38.04
N GLU A 620 -4.28 4.25 37.94
CA GLU A 620 -3.37 4.00 39.06
C GLU A 620 -2.14 4.91 38.93
N LEU A 621 -1.74 5.53 40.06
CA LEU A 621 -0.54 6.38 40.11
C LEU A 621 0.47 5.80 41.09
N GLY A 622 1.60 5.33 40.56
CA GLY A 622 2.74 4.84 41.32
C GLY A 622 3.54 5.96 41.98
N ALA A 623 4.20 5.63 43.09
CA ALA A 623 5.20 6.51 43.70
C ALA A 623 6.42 6.65 42.77
N ARG A 624 7.09 7.81 42.86
CA ARG A 624 8.34 8.12 42.13
C ARG A 624 9.47 7.13 42.40
#